data_AF-A0A1J5AWF6-F1
#
_entry.id   AF-A0A1J5AWF6-F1
#
_cell.length_a   1.000
_cell.length_b   1.000
_cell.length_c   1.000
_cell.angle_alpha   90.00
_cell.angle_beta   90.00
_cell.angle_gamma   90.00
#
_symmetry.space_group_name_H-M   'P 1'
#
loop_
_entity.id
_entity.type
_entity.pdbx_description
1 polymer ?
#
loop_
_entity_poly.entity_id
_entity_poly.type
_entity_poly.pdbx_seq_one_letter_code
_entity_poly.pdbx_strand_id
1 'polypeptide(L)'
;MKIVAEVSFVDEKTIRSLNRRWRKIDKATDVLSFPLDREVGPDKVMRLGDIVICKTIALKKRHSVPFLINHAMLHLLGKHHK
;
A
#
# COMPACT_ATOMS: atom_id res chain seq x y z
N MET A 1 -6.09 -10.36 19.66
CA MET A 1 -4.89 -10.17 18.82
C MET A 1 -5.06 -8.87 18.05
N LYS A 2 -4.11 -7.94 18.13
CA LYS A 2 -4.18 -6.65 17.43
C LYS A 2 -3.42 -6.76 16.11
N ILE A 3 -4.01 -6.28 15.03
CA ILE A 3 -3.35 -6.14 13.73
C ILE A 3 -3.20 -4.64 13.41
N VAL A 4 -2.12 -4.27 12.74
CA VAL A 4 -1.86 -2.89 12.31
C VAL A 4 -1.37 -2.89 10.87
N ALA A 5 -1.88 -1.94 10.09
CA ALA A 5 -1.35 -1.55 8.79
C ALA A 5 -1.20 -0.02 8.77
N GLU A 6 -0.14 0.48 8.16
CA GLU A 6 0.07 1.91 8.01
C GLU A 6 -0.48 2.39 6.66
N VAL A 7 -1.13 3.55 6.64
CA VAL A 7 -1.61 4.19 5.40
C VAL A 7 -1.00 5.57 5.29
N SER A 8 -0.20 5.79 4.24
CA SER A 8 0.46 7.06 3.98
C SER A 8 -0.07 7.68 2.69
N PHE A 9 -0.35 8.98 2.71
CA PHE A 9 -0.70 9.75 1.52
C PHE A 9 0.52 10.53 1.03
N VAL A 10 0.86 10.39 -0.25
CA VAL A 10 2.07 10.99 -0.83
C VAL A 10 1.80 11.66 -2.18
N ASP A 11 2.74 12.50 -2.61
CA ASP A 11 2.70 13.13 -3.93
C ASP A 11 3.13 12.17 -5.07
N GLU A 12 2.96 12.64 -6.32
CA GLU A 12 3.28 11.85 -7.53
C GLU A 12 4.79 11.52 -7.63
N LYS A 13 5.64 12.44 -7.18
CA LYS A 13 7.11 12.27 -7.22
C LYS A 13 7.55 11.14 -6.30
N THR A 14 6.99 11.11 -5.09
CA THR A 14 7.28 10.10 -4.06
C THR A 14 6.80 8.73 -4.50
N ILE A 15 5.55 8.60 -4.95
CA ILE A 15 5.02 7.29 -5.36
C ILE A 15 5.72 6.76 -6.62
N ARG A 16 6.11 7.61 -7.57
CA ARG A 16 6.94 7.22 -8.73
C ARG A 16 8.31 6.71 -8.30
N SER A 17 8.97 7.42 -7.37
CA SER A 17 10.27 7.01 -6.82
C SER A 17 10.18 5.64 -6.14
N LEU A 18 9.14 5.41 -5.33
CA LEU A 18 8.88 4.12 -4.67
C LEU A 18 8.59 3.02 -5.69
N ASN A 19 7.74 3.28 -6.69
CA ASN A 19 7.40 2.30 -7.74
C ASN A 19 8.65 1.89 -8.54
N ARG A 20 9.51 2.85 -8.86
CA ARG A 20 10.79 2.59 -9.52
C ARG A 20 11.73 1.78 -8.64
N ARG A 21 11.85 2.13 -7.36
CA ARG A 21 12.76 1.44 -6.42
C ARG A 21 12.37 -0.03 -6.24
N TRP A 22 11.09 -0.27 -5.94
CA TRP A 22 10.60 -1.57 -5.47
C TRP A 22 10.03 -2.46 -6.57
N ARG A 23 9.35 -1.90 -7.58
CA ARG A 23 8.75 -2.65 -8.70
C ARG A 23 9.53 -2.52 -10.01
N LYS A 24 10.60 -1.71 -10.04
CA LYS A 24 11.38 -1.38 -11.26
C LYS A 24 10.53 -0.71 -12.37
N ILE A 25 9.47 -0.01 -11.98
CA ILE A 25 8.57 0.69 -12.90
C ILE A 25 8.71 2.20 -12.65
N ASP A 26 9.32 2.93 -13.60
CA ASP A 26 9.48 4.39 -13.51
C ASP A 26 8.22 5.15 -13.93
N LYS A 27 7.13 4.92 -13.20
CA LYS A 27 5.82 5.57 -13.43
C LYS A 27 5.10 5.80 -12.10
N ALA A 28 4.40 6.91 -11.96
CA ALA A 28 3.51 7.13 -10.83
C ALA A 28 2.33 6.12 -10.87
N THR A 29 1.90 5.66 -9.70
CA THR A 29 0.71 4.82 -9.54
C THR A 29 -0.17 5.41 -8.43
N ASP A 30 -1.40 4.95 -8.32
CA ASP A 30 -2.39 5.36 -7.32
C ASP A 30 -2.17 4.72 -5.96
N VAL A 31 -1.72 3.45 -5.94
CA VAL A 31 -1.41 2.73 -4.70
C VAL A 31 -0.22 1.78 -4.85
N LEU A 32 0.55 1.62 -3.78
CA LEU A 32 1.54 0.57 -3.56
C LEU A 32 1.29 -0.09 -2.21
N SER A 33 1.53 -1.40 -2.11
CA SER A 33 1.49 -2.15 -0.86
C SER A 33 2.85 -2.79 -0.57
N PHE A 34 3.29 -2.71 0.69
CA PHE A 34 4.56 -3.23 1.17
C PHE A 34 4.28 -4.21 2.32
N PRO A 35 4.05 -5.51 2.03
CA PRO A 35 3.76 -6.49 3.05
C PRO A 35 4.98 -6.74 3.94
N LEU A 36 4.73 -6.94 5.23
CA LEU A 36 5.69 -7.49 6.18
C LEU A 36 5.38 -8.97 6.45
N ASP A 37 6.36 -9.68 7.01
CA ASP A 37 6.14 -11.02 7.54
C ASP A 37 5.09 -10.96 8.64
N ARG A 38 4.10 -11.86 8.59
CA ARG A 38 2.93 -11.86 9.49
C ARG A 38 3.26 -12.46 10.84
N GLU A 39 4.37 -12.04 11.42
CA GLU A 39 4.80 -12.44 12.74
C GLU A 39 4.17 -11.53 13.80
N VAL A 40 3.89 -12.11 14.96
CA VAL A 40 3.37 -11.38 16.10
C VAL A 40 4.56 -10.82 16.87
N GLY A 41 4.65 -9.50 16.95
CA GLY A 41 5.72 -8.84 17.70
C GLY A 41 5.64 -9.12 19.22
N PRO A 42 6.70 -8.79 19.98
CA PRO A 42 6.72 -8.94 21.44
C PRO A 42 5.58 -8.19 22.16
N ASP A 43 5.05 -7.15 21.52
CA ASP A 43 3.90 -6.36 21.97
C ASP A 43 2.54 -7.01 21.67
N LYS A 44 2.53 -8.26 21.19
CA LYS A 44 1.34 -9.00 20.76
C LYS A 44 0.58 -8.32 19.61
N VAL A 45 1.29 -7.51 18.81
CA VAL A 45 0.75 -6.84 17.61
C VAL A 45 1.36 -7.47 16.36
N MET A 46 0.50 -7.89 15.43
CA MET A 46 0.90 -8.29 14.10
C MET A 46 0.87 -7.07 13.17
N ARG A 47 2.00 -6.78 12.52
CA ARG A 47 2.12 -5.66 11.57
C ARG A 47 2.02 -6.21 10.16
N LEU A 48 1.03 -5.78 9.40
CA LEU A 48 0.79 -6.25 8.04
C LEU A 48 1.67 -5.52 7.00
N GLY A 49 2.17 -4.34 7.35
CA GLY A 49 2.98 -3.49 6.49
C GLY A 49 2.26 -2.21 6.06
N ASP A 50 2.67 -1.67 4.91
CA ASP A 50 2.35 -0.29 4.52
C ASP A 50 1.51 -0.22 3.25
N ILE A 51 0.61 0.76 3.21
CA ILE A 51 -0.21 1.14 2.05
C ILE A 51 0.12 2.60 1.72
N VAL A 52 0.69 2.83 0.54
CA VAL A 52 1.07 4.17 0.09
C VAL A 52 0.16 4.61 -1.04
N ILE A 53 -0.61 5.68 -0.84
CA ILE A 53 -1.63 6.17 -1.78
C ILE A 53 -1.25 7.55 -2.31
N CYS A 54 -1.33 7.74 -3.63
CA CYS A 54 -1.28 9.06 -4.25
C CYS A 54 -2.66 9.50 -4.70
N LYS A 55 -3.27 10.45 -3.97
CA LYS A 55 -4.63 10.95 -4.24
C LYS A 55 -4.78 11.54 -5.64
N THR A 56 -3.75 12.21 -6.16
CA THR A 56 -3.79 12.83 -7.49
C THR A 56 -3.89 11.78 -8.60
N ILE A 57 -3.14 10.67 -8.50
CA ILE A 57 -3.24 9.56 -9.46
C ILE A 57 -4.54 8.79 -9.28
N ALA A 58 -4.98 8.58 -8.03
CA ALA A 58 -6.27 7.94 -7.74
C ALA A 58 -7.44 8.70 -8.40
N LEU A 59 -7.44 10.03 -8.31
CA LEU A 59 -8.44 10.88 -8.97
C LEU A 59 -8.39 10.75 -10.49
N LYS A 60 -7.20 10.79 -11.10
CA LYS A 60 -7.01 10.59 -12.55
C LYS A 60 -7.56 9.24 -13.03
N LYS A 61 -7.44 8.20 -12.21
CA LYS A 61 -7.96 6.84 -12.48
C LYS A 61 -9.41 6.62 -12.03
N ARG A 62 -10.06 7.63 -11.42
CA ARG A 62 -11.40 7.52 -10.83
C ARG A 62 -11.52 6.41 -9.76
N HIS A 63 -10.42 6.14 -9.04
CA HIS A 63 -10.40 5.20 -7.93
C HIS A 63 -10.65 5.94 -6.61
N SER A 64 -11.54 5.41 -5.77
CA SER A 64 -11.80 5.96 -4.45
C SER A 64 -10.76 5.47 -3.44
N VAL A 65 -10.46 6.28 -2.42
CA VAL A 65 -9.56 5.88 -1.34
C VAL A 65 -10.04 4.60 -0.62
N PRO A 66 -11.34 4.42 -0.30
CA PRO A 66 -11.82 3.16 0.28
C PRO A 66 -11.56 1.94 -0.63
N PHE A 67 -11.76 2.07 -1.95
CA PHE A 67 -11.44 1.01 -2.90
C PHE A 67 -9.95 0.65 -2.86
N LEU A 68 -9.06 1.64 -2.89
CA LEU A 68 -7.61 1.43 -2.86
C LEU A 68 -7.14 0.81 -1.55
N ILE A 69 -7.69 1.23 -0.41
CA ILE A 69 -7.37 0.63 0.89
C ILE A 69 -7.81 -0.84 0.91
N ASN A 70 -9.04 -1.15 0.48
CA ASN A 70 -9.52 -2.53 0.41
C ASN A 70 -8.63 -3.39 -0.50
N HIS A 71 -8.33 -2.90 -1.70
CA HIS A 71 -7.43 -3.54 -2.66
C HIS A 71 -6.04 -3.79 -2.06
N ALA A 72 -5.41 -2.79 -1.46
CA ALA A 72 -4.08 -2.92 -0.89
C ALA A 72 -4.05 -3.83 0.36
N MET A 73 -5.08 -3.79 1.21
CA MET A 73 -5.22 -4.68 2.36
C MET A 73 -5.28 -6.16 1.93
N LEU A 74 -6.00 -6.48 0.85
CA LEU A 74 -6.01 -7.85 0.29
C LEU A 74 -4.61 -8.31 -0.09
N HIS A 75 -3.80 -7.43 -0.69
CA HIS A 75 -2.40 -7.73 -1.00
C HIS A 75 -1.54 -7.93 0.25
N LEU A 76 -1.70 -7.11 1.31
CA LEU A 76 -0.99 -7.34 2.57
C LEU A 76 -1.36 -8.70 3.20
N LEU A 77 -2.61 -9.12 3.03
CA LEU A 77 -3.12 -10.44 3.41
C LEU A 77 -2.75 -11.56 2.43
N GLY A 78 -1.94 -11.28 1.40
CA GLY A 78 -1.40 -12.28 0.47
C GLY A 78 -2.44 -12.80 -0.52
N LYS A 79 -3.61 -12.16 -0.58
CA LYS A 79 -4.60 -12.40 -1.61
C LYS A 79 -4.24 -11.49 -2.78
N HIS A 80 -3.54 -12.06 -3.76
CA HIS A 80 -3.28 -11.38 -5.01
C HIS A 80 -4.54 -11.45 -5.89
N HIS A 81 -5.26 -10.35 -6.04
CA HIS A 81 -6.12 -10.16 -7.22
C HIS A 81 -5.28 -9.50 -8.33
N LYS A 82 -5.63 -9.78 -9.59
CA LYS A 82 -5.01 -9.12 -10.75
C LYS A 82 -5.47 -7.66 -10.88
#